data_AF-A0A7Y4WW89-F1
#
_entry.id   AF-A0A7Y4WW89-F1
#
_cell.length_a   1.000
_cell.length_b   1.000
_cell.length_c   1.000
_cell.angle_alpha   90.00
_cell.angle_beta   90.00
_cell.angle_gamma   90.00
#
_symmetry.space_group_name_H-M   'P 1'
#
loop_
_entity.id
_entity.type
_entity.pdbx_description
1 polymer ?
#
loop_
_entity_poly.entity_id
_entity_poly.type
_entity_poly.pdbx_seq_one_letter_code
_entity_poly.pdbx_strand_id
1 'polypeptide(L)' 'MQTYTETQENLSGLLERASNEGEVRIKRTNGQIFILKPENGKRSALDVAGIDLGISTKEIVEFVREGRERP' A
#
# COMPACT_ATOMS: atom_id res chain seq x y z
N MET A 1 10.77 -4.87 24.96
CA MET A 1 9.90 -6.00 25.36
C MET A 1 9.04 -6.34 24.16
N GLN A 2 9.17 -7.54 23.58
CA GLN A 2 8.30 -7.97 22.47
C GLN A 2 7.11 -8.73 23.05
N THR A 3 5.93 -8.12 22.98
CA THR A 3 4.67 -8.72 23.42
C THR A 3 4.26 -9.79 22.41
N TYR A 4 4.53 -11.05 22.73
CA TYR A 4 3.98 -12.17 21.98
C TYR A 4 2.61 -12.49 22.60
N THR A 5 1.53 -12.07 21.95
CA THR A 5 0.18 -12.42 22.40
C THR A 5 -0.15 -13.82 21.87
N GLU A 6 -0.11 -14.82 22.74
CA GLU A 6 -0.78 -16.11 22.51
C GLU A 6 -2.29 -15.85 22.68
N THR A 7 -3.10 -16.16 21.66
CA THR A 7 -4.44 -15.56 21.58
C THR A 7 -5.46 -16.54 21.03
N GLN A 8 -6.37 -16.97 21.91
CA GLN A 8 -7.70 -17.54 21.62
C GLN A 8 -8.73 -16.39 21.47
N GLU A 9 -8.32 -15.28 20.88
CA GLU A 9 -9.17 -14.10 20.68
C GLU A 9 -9.94 -14.26 19.38
N ASN A 10 -11.16 -13.73 19.36
CA ASN A 10 -11.98 -13.76 18.16
C ASN A 10 -11.28 -12.91 17.07
N LEU A 11 -11.30 -13.40 15.83
CA LEU A 11 -10.67 -12.76 14.67
C LEU A 11 -11.00 -11.26 14.56
N SER A 12 -12.19 -10.86 14.99
CA SER A 12 -12.64 -9.45 15.00
C SER A 12 -11.70 -8.54 15.80
N GLY A 13 -11.25 -8.96 16.98
CA GLY A 13 -10.33 -8.17 17.82
C GLY A 13 -8.92 -8.08 17.21
N LEU A 14 -8.46 -9.16 16.56
CA LEU A 14 -7.19 -9.16 15.84
C LEU A 14 -7.20 -8.19 14.66
N LEU A 15 -8.32 -8.12 13.92
CA LEU A 15 -8.48 -7.18 12.81
C LEU A 15 -8.49 -5.72 13.30
N GLU A 16 -9.20 -5.42 14.39
CA GLU A 16 -9.22 -4.07 14.98
C GLU A 16 -7.83 -3.63 15.45
N ARG A 17 -7.10 -4.51 16.15
CA ARG A 17 -5.72 -4.25 16.55
C ARG A 17 -4.80 -4.05 15.36
N ALA A 18 -4.89 -4.88 14.32
CA ALA A 18 -4.09 -4.69 13.10
C ALA A 18 -4.41 -3.36 12.41
N SER A 19 -5.68 -2.93 12.42
CA SER A 19 -6.08 -1.64 11.87
C SER A 19 -5.51 -0.45 12.66
N ASN A 20 -5.46 -0.55 13.99
CA ASN A 20 -5.00 0.53 14.88
C ASN A 20 -3.48 0.58 15.05
N GLU A 21 -2.83 -0.59 15.18
CA GLU A 21 -1.39 -0.73 15.44
C GLU A 21 -0.57 -0.89 14.15
N GLY A 22 -1.23 -1.12 13.00
CA GLY A 22 -0.61 -1.30 11.69
C GLY A 22 -0.15 -2.73 11.38
N GLU A 23 0.14 -3.54 12.39
CA GLU A 23 0.33 -4.98 12.22
C GLU A 23 0.19 -5.74 13.55
N VAL A 24 -0.23 -7.00 13.48
CA VAL A 24 -0.24 -7.93 14.61
C VAL A 24 0.57 -9.18 14.23
N ARG A 25 1.50 -9.59 15.11
CA ARG A 25 2.27 -10.83 14.96
C ARG A 25 1.63 -11.94 15.78
N ILE A 26 1.29 -13.04 15.11
CA ILE A 26 0.65 -14.21 15.72
C ILE A 26 1.67 -15.35 15.71
N LYS A 27 2.09 -15.80 16.90
CA LYS A 27 3.00 -16.94 17.05
C LYS A 27 2.20 -18.19 17.38
N ARG A 28 2.31 -19.21 16.53
CA ARG A 28 1.73 -20.53 16.77
C ARG A 28 2.66 -21.35 17.66
N THR A 29 2.11 -22.31 18.40
CA THR A 29 2.84 -23.20 19.33
C THR A 29 3.99 -23.97 18.66
N ASN A 30 3.89 -24.23 17.35
CA ASN A 30 4.97 -24.84 16.56
C ASN A 30 6.13 -23.86 16.23
N GLY A 31 6.10 -22.64 16.75
CA GLY A 31 7.08 -21.58 16.49
C GLY A 31 6.83 -20.77 15.23
N GLN A 32 5.86 -21.14 14.40
CA GLN A 32 5.53 -20.38 13.18
C GLN A 32 4.96 -19.01 13.54
N ILE A 33 5.42 -17.98 12.83
CA ILE A 33 4.95 -16.61 13.03
C ILE A 33 4.17 -16.18 11.79
N PHE A 34 2.98 -15.64 12.01
CA PHE A 34 2.14 -15.01 11.00
C PHE A 34 2.09 -13.51 11.28
N ILE A 35 1.94 -12.71 10.22
CA ILE A 35 1.75 -11.27 10.32
C ILE A 35 0.40 -10.94 9.70
N LEU A 36 -0.49 -10.35 10.49
CA LEU A 36 -1.73 -9.74 10.04
C LEU A 36 -1.50 -8.24 9.91
N LYS A 37 -1.69 -7.69 8.72
CA LYS A 37 -1.59 -6.25 8.47
C LYS A 37 -2.79 -5.81 7.63
N PRO A 38 -3.32 -4.60 7.83
CA PRO A 38 -4.35 -4.06 6.96
C PRO A 38 -3.77 -3.92 5.55
N GLU A 39 -4.57 -4.30 4.55
CA GLU A 39 -4.24 -3.97 3.18
C GLU A 39 -4.54 -2.48 2.97
N ASN A 40 -3.49 -1.65 2.96
CA ASN A 40 -3.62 -0.32 2.41
C ASN A 40 -3.96 -0.50 0.93
N GLY A 41 -5.11 0.03 0.51
CA GLY A 41 -5.63 -0.17 -0.85
C GLY A 41 -4.52 -0.01 -1.88
N LYS A 42 -4.43 -0.96 -2.82
CA LYS A 42 -3.43 -0.97 -3.90
C LYS A 42 -3.62 0.25 -4.81
N ARG A 43 -3.19 1.41 -4.35
CA ARG A 43 -2.93 2.54 -5.23
C ARG A 43 -1.70 2.19 -6.05
N SER A 44 -1.80 2.42 -7.35
CA SER A 44 -0.65 2.28 -8.24
C SER A 44 0.50 3.12 -7.68
N ALA A 45 1.75 2.68 -7.85
CA ALA A 45 2.90 3.55 -7.56
C ALA A 45 2.88 4.84 -8.44
N LEU A 46 2.09 4.83 -9.50
CA LEU A 46 1.83 5.97 -10.39
C LEU A 46 0.54 6.73 -10.03
N ASP A 47 -0.19 6.31 -8.99
CA ASP A 47 -1.40 6.98 -8.49
C ASP A 47 -1.00 8.14 -7.56
N VAL A 48 -0.44 9.17 -8.20
CA VAL A 48 -0.02 10.42 -7.56
C VAL A 48 -0.92 11.56 -8.05
N ALA A 49 -1.14 12.55 -7.20
CA ALA A 49 -1.89 13.74 -7.58
C ALA A 49 -1.22 14.44 -8.77
N GLY A 50 -2.01 14.76 -9.80
CA GLY A 50 -1.53 15.54 -10.94
C GLY A 50 -1.26 17.00 -10.55
N ILE A 51 -0.38 17.66 -11.32
CA ILE A 51 -0.16 19.10 -11.26
C ILE A 51 -0.77 19.70 -12.53
N ASP A 52 -1.63 20.71 -12.37
CA ASP A 52 -2.12 21.49 -13.50
C ASP A 52 -1.06 22.51 -13.93
N LEU A 53 -0.57 22.36 -15.15
CA LEU A 53 0.45 23.23 -15.75
C LEU A 53 -0.15 24.23 -16.76
N GLY A 54 -1.48 24.20 -16.98
CA GLY A 54 -2.13 25.04 -17.99
C GLY A 54 -1.75 24.72 -19.43
N ILE A 55 -1.21 23.53 -19.69
CA ILE A 55 -0.76 23.09 -21.02
C ILE A 55 -1.95 22.57 -21.83
N SER A 56 -2.04 22.97 -23.11
CA SER A 56 -3.09 22.51 -24.00
C SER A 56 -2.84 21.10 -24.55
N THR A 57 -3.90 20.41 -24.94
CA THR A 57 -3.81 19.12 -25.65
C THR A 57 -2.92 19.19 -26.89
N LYS A 58 -2.94 20.33 -27.60
CA LYS A 58 -2.12 20.51 -28.80
C LYS A 58 -0.63 20.45 -28.47
N GLU A 59 -0.20 21.17 -27.44
CA GLU A 59 1.19 21.19 -26.99
C GLU A 59 1.65 19.80 -26.53
N ILE A 60 0.81 19.05 -25.80
CA ILE A 60 1.12 17.67 -25.39
C ILE A 60 1.41 16.79 -26.61
N VAL A 61 0.57 16.86 -27.64
CA VAL A 61 0.73 16.07 -28.86
C VAL A 61 2.00 16.46 -29.63
N GLU A 62 2.33 17.75 -29.66
CA GLU A 62 3.57 18.26 -30.26
C GLU A 62 4.81 17.71 -29.54
N PHE A 63 4.84 17.72 -28.19
CA PHE A 63 5.96 17.15 -27.43
C PHE A 63 6.12 15.63 -27.63
N VAL A 64 5.02 14.88 -27.64
CA VAL A 64 5.06 13.42 -27.88
C VAL A 64 5.60 13.10 -29.27
N ARG A 65 5.27 13.91 -30.29
CA ARG A 65 5.80 13.76 -31.64
C ARG A 65 7.30 14.03 -31.68
N GLU A 66 7.77 15.13 -31.11
CA GLU A 66 9.21 15.46 -31.05
C GLU A 66 10.01 14.32 -30.41
N GLY A 67 9.53 13.75 -29.32
CA GLY A 67 10.20 12.63 -28.64
C GLY A 67 10.29 11.34 -29.46
N ARG A 68 9.34 11.10 -30.39
CA ARG A 68 9.34 9.91 -31.26
C ARG A 68 10.17 10.09 -32.54
N GLU A 69 10.43 11.33 -32.94
CA GLU A 69 11.25 11.67 -34.11
C GLU A 69 12.75 11.63 -33.83
N ARG A 70 13.14 11.42 -32.57
CA ARG A 70 14.52 11.16 -32.13
C ARG A 70 14.74 9.65 -31.91
N PRO A 71 15.01 8.85 -32.96
CA PRO A 71 15.54 7.50 -32.79
C PRO A 71 16.95 7.50 -32.18
#